data_AF-A0A060BZX8-F1
#
_entry.id   AF-A0A060BZX8-F1
#
_cell.length_a   1.000
_cell.length_b   1.000
_cell.length_c   1.000
_cell.angle_alpha   90.00
_cell.angle_beta   90.00
_cell.angle_gamma   90.00
#
_symmetry.space_group_name_H-M   'P 1'
#
loop_
_entity.id
_entity.type
_entity.pdbx_description
1 polymer ?
#
loop_
_entity_poly.entity_id
_entity_poly.type
_entity_poly.pdbx_seq_one_letter_code
_entity_poly.pdbx_strand_id
1 'polypeptide(L)' 'MTFGGVERRYLVHVPASYDGSRPLPVVVLFHGLGRDPESMLRMTRMDQLADTEDAVVVAP' A
#
# COMPACT_ATOMS: atom_id res chain seq x y z
N MET A 1 -13.19 -2.37 -5.04
CA MET A 1 -13.96 -3.07 -3.98
C MET A 1 -15.20 -2.26 -3.66
N THR A 2 -16.39 -2.87 -3.58
CA THR A 2 -17.61 -2.17 -3.18
C THR A 2 -17.85 -2.35 -1.68
N PHE A 3 -18.04 -1.25 -0.95
CA PHE A 3 -18.39 -1.26 0.47
C PHE A 3 -19.40 -0.15 0.77
N GLY A 4 -20.49 -0.47 1.49
CA GLY A 4 -21.56 0.50 1.76
C GLY A 4 -22.17 1.13 0.49
N GLY A 5 -22.25 0.36 -0.61
CA GLY A 5 -22.79 0.84 -1.89
C GLY A 5 -21.84 1.72 -2.71
N VAL A 6 -20.61 1.97 -2.24
CA VAL A 6 -19.63 2.81 -2.92
C VAL A 6 -18.44 1.97 -3.39
N GLU A 7 -18.09 2.10 -4.68
CA GLU A 7 -16.86 1.53 -5.24
C GLU A 7 -15.65 2.32 -4.73
N ARG A 8 -14.73 1.63 -4.07
CA ARG A 8 -13.44 2.14 -3.60
C ARG A 8 -12.31 1.45 -4.33
N ARG A 9 -11.25 2.21 -4.58
CA ARG A 9 -9.99 1.74 -5.14
C ARG A 9 -8.91 1.90 -4.08
N TYR A 10 -7.88 1.11 -4.21
CA TYR A 10 -6.69 1.15 -3.36
C TYR A 10 -5.53 0.63 -4.18
N LEU A 11 -4.32 1.05 -3.83
CA LEU A 11 -3.09 0.51 -4.37
C LEU A 11 -2.54 -0.53 -3.39
N VAL A 12 -1.93 -1.58 -3.96
CA VAL A 12 -1.19 -2.58 -3.20
C VAL A 12 0.21 -2.65 -3.76
N HIS A 13 1.20 -2.37 -2.92
CA HIS A 13 2.60 -2.64 -3.21
C HIS A 13 3.01 -3.93 -2.52
N VAL A 14 3.52 -4.87 -3.31
CA VAL A 14 4.04 -6.15 -2.85
C VAL A 14 5.53 -6.17 -3.18
N PRO A 15 6.41 -6.47 -2.20
CA PRO A 15 7.83 -6.54 -2.46
C PRO A 15 8.17 -7.49 -3.61
N ALA A 16 9.03 -7.08 -4.52
CA ALA A 16 9.41 -7.91 -5.68
C ALA A 16 10.10 -9.23 -5.28
N SER A 17 10.70 -9.27 -4.09
CA SER A 17 11.31 -10.46 -3.48
C SER A 17 10.29 -11.46 -2.92
N TYR A 18 9.01 -11.10 -2.82
CA TYR A 18 8.00 -11.92 -2.17
C TYR A 18 7.56 -13.09 -3.06
N ASP A 19 7.88 -14.32 -2.61
CA ASP A 19 7.57 -15.57 -3.31
C ASP A 19 6.33 -16.31 -2.77
N GLY A 20 5.67 -15.76 -1.74
CA GLY A 20 4.50 -16.38 -1.12
C GLY A 20 4.79 -17.48 -0.09
N SER A 21 6.06 -17.79 0.21
CA SER A 21 6.44 -18.89 1.10
C SER A 21 6.22 -18.63 2.60
N ARG A 22 6.23 -17.35 3.01
CA ARG A 22 5.99 -16.91 4.40
C ARG A 22 5.07 -15.69 4.44
N PRO A 23 4.24 -15.50 5.47
CA PRO A 23 3.44 -14.27 5.58
C PRO A 23 4.34 -13.04 5.77
N LEU A 24 3.95 -11.91 5.16
CA LEU A 24 4.54 -10.59 5.38
C LEU A 24 3.58 -9.70 6.20
N PRO A 25 4.09 -8.79 7.04
CA PRO A 25 3.27 -7.76 7.66
C PRO A 25 2.63 -6.84 6.61
N VAL A 26 1.48 -6.27 6.96
CA VAL A 26 0.76 -5.29 6.14
C VAL A 26 0.76 -3.94 6.83
N VAL A 27 1.18 -2.90 6.11
CA VAL A 27 1.08 -1.50 6.51
C VAL A 27 0.00 -0.81 5.69
N VAL A 28 -0.94 -0.14 6.36
CA VAL A 28 -1.97 0.66 5.70
C VAL A 28 -1.54 2.13 5.70
N LEU A 29 -1.30 2.69 4.51
CA LEU A 29 -0.81 4.05 4.32
C LEU A 29 -1.95 4.97 3.91
N PHE A 30 -2.49 5.72 4.87
CA PHE A 30 -3.55 6.70 4.61
C PHE A 30 -2.99 8.02 4.09
N HIS A 31 -3.66 8.60 3.11
CA HIS A 31 -3.36 9.93 2.62
C HIS A 31 -3.98 11.05 3.47
N GLY A 32 -3.36 12.22 3.42
CA GLY A 32 -3.89 13.44 4.03
C GLY A 32 -5.03 14.07 3.22
N LEU A 33 -5.57 15.17 3.73
CA LEU A 33 -6.65 15.92 3.07
C LEU A 33 -6.23 16.39 1.67
N GLY A 34 -7.08 16.17 0.66
CA GLY A 34 -6.87 16.63 -0.72
C GLY A 34 -5.76 15.87 -1.47
N ARG A 35 -5.33 14.72 -0.97
CA ARG A 35 -4.34 13.85 -1.60
C ARG A 35 -4.97 12.53 -2.06
N ASP A 36 -4.18 11.76 -2.80
CA ASP A 36 -4.51 10.45 -3.34
C ASP A 36 -3.39 9.43 -2.96
N PRO A 37 -3.66 8.11 -3.08
CA PRO A 37 -2.69 7.05 -2.79
C PRO A 37 -1.34 7.24 -3.48
N GLU A 38 -1.34 7.57 -4.77
CA GLU A 38 -0.15 7.72 -5.59
C GLU A 38 0.73 8.88 -5.08
N SER A 39 0.12 9.99 -4.69
CA SER A 39 0.82 11.17 -4.16
C SER A 39 1.49 10.87 -2.82
N MET A 40 0.86 10.06 -1.95
CA MET A 40 1.47 9.64 -0.69
C MET A 40 2.64 8.71 -0.88
N LEU A 41 2.53 7.74 -1.79
CA LEU A 41 3.65 6.86 -2.13
C LEU A 41 4.83 7.67 -2.65
N ARG A 42 4.62 8.60 -3.58
CA ARG A 42 5.70 9.48 -4.08
C ARG A 42 6.34 10.35 -2.98
N MET A 43 5.53 10.84 -2.04
CA MET A 43 6.01 11.72 -0.96
C MET A 43 6.81 10.96 0.10
N THR A 44 6.36 9.76 0.46
CA THR A 44 6.90 8.98 1.59
C THR A 44 7.93 7.95 1.17
N ARG A 45 7.88 7.50 -0.09
CA ARG A 45 8.65 6.35 -0.60
C ARG A 45 8.44 5.07 0.22
N MET A 46 7.24 4.91 0.78
CA MET A 46 6.92 3.75 1.61
C MET A 46 6.94 2.44 0.83
N ASP A 47 6.68 2.48 -0.48
CA ASP A 47 6.91 1.38 -1.42
C ASP A 47 8.38 0.90 -1.41
N GLN A 48 9.32 1.83 -1.47
CA GLN A 48 10.76 1.51 -1.46
C GLN A 48 11.20 0.95 -0.11
N LEU A 49 10.68 1.49 0.99
CA LEU A 49 10.98 0.95 2.32
C LEU A 49 10.35 -0.44 2.51
N ALA A 50 9.16 -0.66 1.96
CA ALA A 50 8.47 -1.93 2.02
C ALA A 50 9.25 -3.05 1.29
N ASP A 51 9.93 -2.72 0.18
CA ASP A 51 10.85 -3.63 -0.49
C ASP A 51 12.03 -4.04 0.41
N THR A 52 12.56 -3.14 1.22
CA THR A 52 13.73 -3.41 2.07
C THR A 52 13.38 -4.07 3.41
N GLU A 53 12.18 -3.80 3.94
CA GLU A 53 11.73 -4.26 5.26
C GLU A 53 10.78 -5.48 5.17
N ASP A 54 10.62 -6.06 3.98
CA ASP A 54 9.72 -7.18 3.71
C ASP A 54 8.28 -6.95 4.22
N ALA A 55 7.66 -5.85 3.79
CA ALA A 55 6.29 -5.51 4.14
C ALA A 55 5.41 -5.30 2.90
N VAL A 56 4.11 -5.59 3.00
CA VAL A 56 3.12 -5.19 2.01
C VAL A 56 2.56 -3.83 2.39
N VAL A 57 2.45 -2.91 1.44
CA VAL A 57 1.80 -1.60 1.66
C VAL A 57 0.47 -1.57 0.93
N VAL A 58 -0.59 -1.20 1.65
CA VAL A 58 -1.91 -0.94 1.09
C VAL A 58 -2.22 0.53 1.27
N ALA A 59 -2.46 1.25 0.17
CA ALA A 59 -2.79 2.68 0.18
C ALA A 59 -4.22 2.88 -0.35
N PRO A 60 -5.19 3.15 0.53
CA PRO A 60 -6.59 3.44 0.16
C PRO A 60 -6.76 4.83 -0.44
#